data_AF-A0A1I7YCU9-F1
#
_entry.id   AF-A0A1I7YCU9-F1
#
_cell.length_a   1.000
_cell.length_b   1.000
_cell.length_c   1.000
_cell.angle_alpha   90.00
_cell.angle_beta   90.00
_cell.angle_gamma   90.00
#
_symmetry.space_group_name_H-M   'P 1'
#
loop_
_entity.id
_entity.type
_entity.pdbx_description
1 polymer ?
#
loop_
_entity_poly.entity_id
_entity_poly.type
_entity_poly.pdbx_seq_one_letter_code
_entity_poly.pdbx_strand_id
1 'polypeptide(L)'
;MPETPFLVVGTQIDLRAQRSVIDKLAKENRKPVKFEAGEKMAKELKAVKYVECSALTQEGLKNVFDEAIIAALQPPKEQKKECCVFL
;
A
#
# COMPACT_ATOMS: atom_id res chain seq x y z
N MET A 1 10.10 13.76 -11.72
CA MET A 1 9.57 14.45 -10.53
C MET A 1 10.12 13.73 -9.31
N PRO A 2 11.35 14.06 -8.88
CA PRO A 2 11.81 13.59 -7.59
C PRO A 2 10.95 14.30 -6.53
N GLU A 3 10.45 13.58 -5.52
CA GLU A 3 9.75 14.08 -4.32
C GLU A 3 8.20 14.18 -4.30
N THR A 4 7.45 13.75 -5.31
CA THR A 4 5.98 13.69 -5.16
C THR A 4 5.57 12.56 -4.19
N PRO A 5 4.87 12.85 -3.07
CA PRO A 5 4.39 11.81 -2.17
C PRO A 5 3.40 10.90 -2.88
N PHE A 6 3.47 9.60 -2.60
CA PHE A 6 2.57 8.61 -3.18
C PHE A 6 2.18 7.54 -2.17
N LEU A 7 1.05 6.89 -2.45
CA LEU A 7 0.52 5.77 -1.68
C LEU A 7 0.62 4.49 -2.51
N VAL A 8 0.76 3.35 -1.84
CA VAL A 8 0.52 2.05 -2.46
C VAL A 8 -0.89 1.62 -2.08
N VAL A 9 -1.72 1.32 -3.07
CA VAL A 9 -3.12 0.94 -2.85
C VAL A 9 -3.36 -0.51 -3.27
N GLY A 10 -3.72 -1.37 -2.33
CA GLY A 10 -4.23 -2.71 -2.59
C GLY A 10 -5.71 -2.66 -2.95
N THR A 11 -6.06 -2.96 -4.19
CA THR A 11 -7.45 -2.94 -4.66
C THR A 11 -8.08 -4.33 -4.62
N GLN A 12 -9.41 -4.38 -4.82
CA GLN A 12 -10.17 -5.63 -4.96
C GLN A 12 -10.03 -6.57 -3.75
N ILE A 13 -9.96 -6.02 -2.53
CA ILE A 13 -9.76 -6.81 -1.31
C ILE A 13 -10.90 -7.79 -1.03
N ASP A 14 -12.10 -7.51 -1.54
CA ASP A 14 -13.25 -8.40 -1.50
C ASP A 14 -12.98 -9.76 -2.16
N LEU A 15 -12.04 -9.81 -3.13
CA LEU A 15 -11.69 -11.05 -3.83
C LEU A 15 -10.80 -11.99 -3.00
N ARG A 16 -10.18 -11.52 -1.91
CA ARG A 16 -9.23 -12.33 -1.13
C ARG A 16 -9.87 -13.52 -0.43
N ALA A 17 -11.14 -13.40 -0.07
CA ALA A 17 -11.93 -14.46 0.55
C ALA A 17 -12.77 -15.25 -0.46
N GLN A 18 -12.82 -14.82 -1.73
CA GLN A 18 -13.64 -15.48 -2.74
C GLN A 18 -13.00 -16.79 -3.20
N ARG A 19 -13.70 -17.90 -2.93
CA ARG A 19 -13.21 -19.25 -3.23
C ARG A 19 -12.85 -19.45 -4.70
N SER A 20 -13.68 -18.96 -5.61
CA SER A 20 -13.44 -19.01 -7.06
C SER A 20 -12.12 -18.34 -7.47
N VAL A 21 -11.80 -17.19 -6.86
CA VAL A 21 -10.55 -16.45 -7.11
C VAL A 21 -9.35 -17.20 -6.53
N ILE A 22 -9.47 -17.71 -5.30
CA ILE A 22 -8.43 -18.50 -4.65
C ILE A 22 -8.10 -19.74 -5.49
N ASP A 23 -9.11 -20.48 -5.94
CA ASP A 23 -8.92 -21.69 -6.74
C ASP A 23 -8.31 -21.37 -8.12
N LYS A 24 -8.72 -20.25 -8.74
CA LYS A 24 -8.10 -19.77 -9.99
C LYS A 24 -6.63 -19.44 -9.81
N LEU A 25 -6.29 -18.67 -8.78
CA LEU A 25 -4.89 -18.32 -8.48
C LEU A 25 -4.05 -19.54 -8.12
N ALA A 26 -4.61 -20.50 -7.39
CA ALA A 26 -3.94 -21.74 -7.03
C ALA A 26 -3.56 -22.58 -8.26
N LYS A 27 -4.41 -22.61 -9.31
CA LYS A 27 -4.08 -23.26 -10.60
C LYS A 27 -2.87 -22.62 -11.28
N GLU A 28 -2.63 -21.34 -11.03
CA GLU A 28 -1.45 -20.61 -11.52
C GLU A 28 -0.27 -20.63 -10.54
N ASN A 29 -0.34 -21.43 -9.45
CA ASN A 29 0.62 -21.44 -8.33
C ASN A 29 0.78 -20.07 -7.64
N ARG A 30 -0.27 -19.24 -7.66
CA ARG A 30 -0.30 -17.91 -7.03
C ARG A 30 -1.24 -17.92 -5.83
N LYS A 31 -1.12 -16.89 -5.00
CA LYS A 31 -1.98 -16.63 -3.84
C LYS A 31 -2.39 -15.16 -3.83
N PRO A 32 -3.56 -14.81 -3.25
CA PRO A 32 -3.89 -13.42 -3.00
C PRO A 32 -2.79 -12.73 -2.18
N VAL A 33 -2.54 -11.45 -2.48
CA VAL A 33 -1.58 -10.64 -1.73
C VAL A 33 -2.11 -10.41 -0.33
N LYS A 34 -1.28 -10.70 0.68
CA LYS A 34 -1.59 -10.41 2.08
C LYS A 34 -1.25 -8.96 2.41
N PHE A 35 -1.91 -8.43 3.44
CA PHE A 35 -1.69 -7.06 3.90
C PHE A 35 -0.22 -6.76 4.20
N GLU A 36 0.47 -7.67 4.89
CA GLU A 36 1.86 -7.47 5.33
C GLU A 36 2.83 -7.38 4.15
N ALA A 37 2.52 -8.06 3.04
CA ALA A 37 3.32 -7.97 1.82
C ALA A 37 3.16 -6.61 1.14
N GLY A 38 1.94 -6.05 1.14
CA GLY A 38 1.68 -4.70 0.64
C GLY A 38 2.35 -3.63 1.49
N GLU A 39 2.27 -3.75 2.82
CA GLU A 39 3.00 -2.85 3.74
C GLU A 39 4.51 -2.91 3.53
N LYS A 40 5.07 -4.11 3.37
CA LYS A 40 6.50 -4.29 3.11
C LYS A 40 6.91 -3.59 1.81
N MET A 41 6.13 -3.75 0.74
CA MET A 41 6.38 -3.07 -0.54
C MET A 41 6.31 -1.55 -0.41
N ALA A 42 5.33 -1.01 0.32
CA ALA A 42 5.23 0.43 0.54
C ALA A 42 6.47 0.98 1.26
N LYS A 43 6.99 0.26 2.27
CA LYS A 43 8.24 0.62 2.96
C LYS A 43 9.45 0.57 2.03
N GLU A 44 9.59 -0.47 1.21
CA GLU A 44 10.69 -0.63 0.25
C GLU A 44 10.70 0.49 -0.80
N LEU A 45 9.52 0.89 -1.28
CA LEU A 45 9.36 1.98 -2.24
C LEU A 45 9.43 3.38 -1.60
N LYS A 46 9.48 3.47 -0.26
CA LYS A 46 9.37 4.73 0.48
C LYS A 46 8.07 5.49 0.17
N ALA A 47 6.99 4.75 -0.03
CA ALA A 47 5.66 5.32 -0.12
C ALA A 47 5.25 5.90 1.25
N VAL A 48 4.31 6.85 1.24
CA VAL A 48 3.77 7.46 2.46
C VAL A 48 3.05 6.41 3.31
N LYS A 49 2.25 5.55 2.67
CA LYS A 49 1.47 4.51 3.34
C LYS A 49 1.03 3.42 2.36
N TYR A 50 0.75 2.24 2.91
CA TYR A 50 -0.05 1.22 2.25
C TYR A 50 -1.50 1.31 2.72
N VAL A 51 -2.45 1.33 1.78
CA VAL A 51 -3.88 1.35 2.07
C VAL A 51 -4.59 0.33 1.20
N GLU A 52 -5.73 -0.17 1.67
CA GLU A 52 -6.50 -1.18 0.95
C GLU A 52 -7.94 -0.73 0.74
N CYS A 53 -8.52 -1.13 -0.39
CA CYS A 53 -9.92 -0.84 -0.68
C CYS A 53 -10.58 -1.88 -1.58
N SER A 54 -11.91 -1.90 -1.53
CA SER A 54 -12.76 -2.53 -2.53
C SER A 54 -13.70 -1.48 -3.09
N ALA A 55 -13.65 -1.28 -4.41
CA ALA A 55 -14.63 -0.46 -5.10
C ALA A 55 -16.03 -1.09 -5.09
N LEU A 56 -16.12 -2.42 -5.01
CA LEU A 56 -17.36 -3.18 -5.04
C LEU A 56 -18.12 -3.05 -3.71
N THR A 57 -17.45 -3.29 -2.59
CA THR A 57 -18.06 -3.22 -1.25
C THR A 57 -17.99 -1.81 -0.65
N GLN A 58 -17.31 -0.89 -1.34
CA GLN A 58 -16.98 0.47 -0.87
C GLN A 58 -16.09 0.52 0.38
N GLU A 59 -15.56 -0.63 0.79
CA GLU A 59 -14.63 -0.73 1.92
C GLU A 59 -13.33 0.04 1.61
N GLY A 60 -12.88 0.87 2.54
CA GLY A 60 -11.59 1.56 2.45
C GLY A 60 -11.52 2.71 1.43
N LEU A 61 -12.51 2.92 0.56
CA LEU A 61 -12.46 3.96 -0.48
C LEU A 61 -12.23 5.36 0.09
N LYS A 62 -13.04 5.76 1.09
CA LYS A 62 -12.89 7.08 1.73
C LYS A 62 -11.49 7.25 2.32
N ASN A 63 -10.98 6.22 2.99
CA ASN A 63 -9.65 6.24 3.60
C ASN A 63 -8.53 6.43 2.57
N VAL A 64 -8.63 5.79 1.39
CA VAL A 64 -7.65 5.99 0.31
C VAL A 64 -7.57 7.46 -0.10
N PHE A 65 -8.71 8.13 -0.26
CA PHE A 65 -8.72 9.55 -0.65
C PHE A 65 -8.30 10.48 0.49
N ASP A 66 -8.74 10.21 1.74
CA ASP A 66 -8.33 11.00 2.90
C ASP A 66 -6.81 10.95 3.08
N GLU A 67 -6.19 9.77 2.97
CA GLU A 67 -4.74 9.59 3.10
C GLU A 67 -3.97 10.27 1.96
N ALA A 68 -4.54 10.30 0.75
CA ALA A 68 -3.93 11.01 -0.37
C ALA A 68 -3.93 12.54 -0.16
N ILE A 69 -5.04 13.07 0.38
CA ILE A 69 -5.15 14.49 0.75
C ILE A 69 -4.16 14.82 1.86
N ILE A 70 -4.09 13.98 2.91
CA ILE A 70 -3.13 14.16 4.01
C ILE A 70 -1.69 14.13 3.48
N ALA A 71 -1.34 13.16 2.63
CA ALA A 71 -0.01 13.05 2.03
C ALA A 71 0.38 14.28 1.20
N ALA A 72 -0.58 14.89 0.50
CA ALA A 72 -0.36 16.10 -0.28
C ALA A 72 -0.20 17.35 0.61
N LEU A 73 -0.96 17.45 1.70
CA LEU A 73 -0.90 18.58 2.64
C LEU A 73 0.28 18.50 3.62
N GLN A 74 0.73 17.29 3.95
CA GLN A 74 1.80 17.01 4.91
C GLN A 74 2.86 16.12 4.24
N PRO A 75 3.70 16.67 3.34
CA PRO A 75 4.73 15.88 2.70
C PRO A 75 5.67 15.27 3.76
N PRO A 76 6.02 13.97 3.62
CA PRO A 76 6.88 13.29 4.58
C PRO A 76 8.22 14.02 4.70
N LYS A 77 8.59 14.41 5.92
CA LYS A 77 9.91 15.02 6.19
C LYS A 77 10.98 13.99 5.82
N GLU A 78 11.94 14.38 4.98
CA GLU A 78 13.10 13.54 4.72
C GLU A 78 13.78 13.18 6.06
N GLN A 79 13.84 11.88 6.38
CA GLN A 79 14.66 11.41 7.47
C GLN A 79 16.12 11.59 7.05
N LYS A 80 16.73 12.72 7.44
CA LYS A 80 18.18 12.88 7.40
C LYS A 80 18.78 11.73 8.18
N LYS A 81 19.50 10.82 7.50
CA LYS A 81 20.38 9.89 8.19
C LYS A 81 21.40 10.76 8.92
N GLU A 82 21.38 10.78 10.24
CA GLU A 82 22.53 11.27 11.00
C GLU A 82 23.71 10.41 10.54
N CYS A 83 24.67 11.03 9.84
CA CYS A 83 25.95 10.40 9.58
C CYS A 83 26.58 10.13 10.95
N CYS A 84 26.48 8.90 11.43
CA CYS A 84 27.31 8.42 12.52
C CYS A 84 28.76 8.56 12.06
N VAL A 85 29.43 9.61 12.51
CA VAL A 85 30.88 9.71 12.46
C VAL A 85 31.37 8.73 13.52
N PHE A 86 31.76 7.53 13.10
CA PHE A 86 32.58 6.66 13.94
C PHE A 86 33.98 7.30 14.01
N LEU A 87 34.32 7.84 15.19
CA LEU A 87 35.68 8.22 15.57
C LEU A 87 36.45 6.98 16.02
#